data_AF-A0A4S0IRJ8-F1
#
_entry.id   AF-A0A4S0IRJ8-F1
#
_cell.length_a   1.000
_cell.length_b   1.000
_cell.length_c   1.000
_cell.angle_alpha   90.00
_cell.angle_beta   90.00
_cell.angle_gamma   90.00
#
_symmetry.space_group_name_H-M   'P 1'
#
loop_
_entity.id
_entity.type
_entity.pdbx_description
1 polymer ?
#
loop_
_entity_poly.entity_id
_entity_poly.type
_entity_poly.pdbx_seq_one_letter_code
_entity_poly.pdbx_strand_id
1 'polypeptide(L)'
;GAEEITRQVEAEGQELKDAELKLPEADIRAIEAYFAPPALAGRPEGDAAVKVARLDSKGFSDWLDQNVVTHRHPDYAAVTISLKGIGEVPGDASDSQMEAVADIAERYALDELRDSH
;
A
#
# COMPACT_ATOMS: atom_id res chain seq x y z
N GLY A 1 -36.11 12.97 14.44
CA GLY A 1 -35.70 12.64 13.05
C GLY A 1 -34.19 12.58 12.96
N ALA A 2 -33.61 12.39 11.76
CA ALA A 2 -32.16 12.23 11.58
C ALA A 2 -31.33 13.44 12.09
N GLU A 3 -31.84 14.67 11.95
CA GLU A 3 -31.18 15.88 12.45
C GLU A 3 -31.11 15.94 13.97
N GLU A 4 -32.16 15.47 14.65
CA GLU A 4 -32.20 15.39 16.13
C GLU A 4 -31.20 14.36 16.64
N ILE A 5 -31.11 13.21 15.95
CA ILE A 5 -30.14 12.15 16.29
C ILE A 5 -28.72 12.67 16.08
N THR A 6 -28.44 13.36 14.97
CA THR A 6 -27.11 13.94 14.70
C THR A 6 -26.71 14.93 15.81
N ARG A 7 -27.63 15.81 16.22
CA ARG A 7 -27.35 16.77 17.30
C ARG A 7 -27.06 16.08 18.63
N GLN A 8 -27.81 15.03 18.97
CA GLN A 8 -27.62 14.27 20.20
C GLN A 8 -26.29 13.51 20.20
N VAL A 9 -25.93 12.89 19.08
CA VAL A 9 -24.64 12.19 18.90
C VAL A 9 -23.46 13.16 19.00
N GLU A 10 -23.54 14.34 18.36
CA GLU A 10 -22.48 15.35 18.48
C GLU A 10 -22.35 15.88 19.91
N ALA A 11 -23.47 16.12 20.60
CA ALA A 11 -23.47 16.58 21.99
C ALA A 11 -22.84 15.53 22.93
N GLU A 12 -23.25 14.26 22.82
CA GLU A 12 -22.68 13.15 23.58
C GLU A 12 -21.20 12.94 23.23
N GLY A 13 -20.83 13.08 21.95
CA GLY A 13 -19.46 13.00 21.48
C GLY A 13 -18.55 14.07 22.11
N GLN A 14 -19.02 15.30 22.29
CA GLN A 14 -18.24 16.34 22.98
C GLN A 14 -18.07 16.04 24.47
N GLU A 15 -19.07 15.48 25.14
CA GLU A 15 -18.99 15.09 26.55
C GLU A 15 -18.00 13.92 26.76
N LEU A 16 -17.96 12.96 25.83
CA LEU A 16 -17.09 11.79 25.90
C LEU A 16 -15.64 12.07 25.47
N LYS A 17 -15.39 13.11 24.68
CA LYS A 17 -14.06 13.43 24.12
C LYS A 17 -12.97 13.65 25.17
N ASP A 18 -13.36 14.21 26.32
CA ASP A 18 -12.46 14.46 27.45
C ASP A 18 -12.64 13.48 28.63
N ALA A 19 -13.47 12.44 28.45
CA ALA A 19 -13.73 11.43 29.45
C ALA A 19 -12.55 10.46 29.66
N GLU A 20 -12.68 9.56 30.63
CA GLU A 20 -11.67 8.62 31.15
C GLU A 20 -11.07 7.67 30.09
N LEU A 21 -11.65 7.61 28.89
CA LEU A 21 -11.20 6.77 27.76
C LEU A 21 -10.02 7.36 26.96
N LYS A 22 -9.24 8.27 27.53
CA LYS A 22 -8.01 8.76 26.89
C LYS A 22 -6.96 7.65 26.89
N LEU A 23 -6.57 7.22 25.70
CA LEU A 23 -5.46 6.27 25.54
C LEU A 23 -4.20 6.85 26.19
N PRO A 24 -3.49 6.06 27.01
CA PRO A 24 -2.19 6.46 27.52
C PRO A 24 -1.24 6.84 26.38
N GLU A 25 -0.53 7.94 26.53
CA GLU A 25 0.43 8.41 25.53
C GLU A 25 1.51 7.36 25.20
N ALA A 26 1.83 6.48 26.17
CA ALA A 26 2.73 5.36 25.95
C ALA A 26 2.18 4.35 24.93
N ASP A 27 0.89 4.07 24.96
CA ASP A 27 0.23 3.12 24.05
C ASP A 27 0.14 3.71 22.65
N ILE A 28 -0.16 5.02 22.54
CA ILE A 28 -0.14 5.75 21.26
C ILE A 28 1.24 5.63 20.61
N ARG A 29 2.30 5.97 21.35
CA ARG A 29 3.67 5.86 20.84
C ARG A 29 4.07 4.43 20.46
N ALA A 30 3.63 3.44 21.23
CA ALA A 30 3.92 2.04 20.92
C ALA A 30 3.26 1.61 19.60
N ILE A 31 2.01 2.00 19.37
CA ILE A 31 1.29 1.74 18.11
C ILE A 31 1.93 2.49 16.95
N GLU A 32 2.26 3.78 17.12
CA GLU A 32 2.93 4.57 16.10
C GLU A 32 4.28 3.99 15.70
N ALA A 33 5.08 3.54 16.67
CA ALA A 33 6.37 2.90 16.40
C ALA A 33 6.21 1.55 15.70
N TYR A 34 5.21 0.75 16.11
CA TYR A 34 4.96 -0.56 15.52
C TYR A 34 4.47 -0.47 14.06
N PHE A 35 3.64 0.53 13.74
CA PHE A 35 3.10 0.75 12.39
C PHE A 35 3.82 1.86 11.62
N ALA A 36 5.04 2.22 12.03
CA ALA A 36 5.83 3.21 11.32
C ALA A 36 6.06 2.74 9.87
N PRO A 37 5.84 3.60 8.86
CA PRO A 37 6.13 3.24 7.48
C PRO A 37 7.64 3.00 7.30
N PRO A 38 8.05 2.18 6.31
CA PRO A 38 9.45 2.01 5.99
C PRO A 38 10.09 3.37 5.65
N ALA A 39 11.40 3.47 5.88
CA ALA A 39 12.17 4.66 5.53
C ALA A 39 12.32 4.75 4.00
N LEU A 40 11.36 5.42 3.36
CA LEU A 40 11.34 5.64 1.92
C LEU A 40 12.23 6.84 1.57
N ALA A 41 13.33 6.58 0.85
CA ALA A 41 14.20 7.64 0.34
C ALA A 41 13.48 8.46 -0.74
N GLY A 42 13.68 9.78 -0.77
CA GLY A 42 13.13 10.60 -1.86
C GLY A 42 13.72 10.22 -3.22
N ARG A 43 12.90 10.22 -4.27
CA ARG A 43 13.28 9.91 -5.66
C ARG A 43 13.08 11.16 -6.53
N PRO A 44 14.00 12.15 -6.48
CA PRO A 44 13.83 13.42 -7.18
C PRO A 44 13.75 13.29 -8.71
N GLU A 45 14.20 12.17 -9.28
CA GLU A 45 14.02 11.81 -10.68
C GLU A 45 12.55 11.70 -11.11
N GLY A 46 11.65 11.41 -10.15
CA GLY A 46 10.22 11.25 -10.38
C GLY A 46 9.89 10.17 -11.42
N ASP A 47 8.79 10.36 -12.12
CA ASP A 47 8.18 9.40 -13.05
C ASP A 47 8.42 9.74 -14.54
N ALA A 48 9.38 10.63 -14.84
CA ALA A 48 9.60 11.12 -16.21
C ALA A 48 9.92 9.99 -17.20
N ALA A 49 10.77 9.05 -16.80
CA ALA A 49 11.11 7.89 -17.64
C ALA A 49 9.89 6.99 -17.87
N VAL A 50 9.05 6.80 -16.85
CA VAL A 50 7.81 6.00 -16.94
C VAL A 50 6.82 6.66 -17.90
N LYS A 51 6.66 7.99 -17.83
CA LYS A 51 5.80 8.76 -18.74
C LYS A 51 6.22 8.62 -20.19
N VAL A 52 7.52 8.68 -20.48
CA VAL A 52 8.05 8.45 -21.83
C VAL A 52 7.77 7.02 -22.29
N ALA A 53 8.12 6.02 -21.48
CA ALA A 53 7.89 4.61 -21.81
C ALA A 53 6.40 4.27 -22.03
N ARG A 54 5.49 4.95 -21.31
CA ARG A 54 4.05 4.82 -21.50
C ARG A 54 3.59 5.28 -22.89
N LEU A 55 4.18 6.35 -23.41
CA LEU A 55 3.88 6.87 -24.74
C LEU A 55 4.50 6.00 -25.85
N ASP A 56 5.68 5.44 -25.59
CA ASP A 56 6.43 4.64 -26.56
C ASP A 56 5.86 3.23 -26.74
N SER A 57 5.15 2.69 -25.74
CA SER A 57 4.63 1.32 -25.77
C SER A 57 3.22 1.20 -25.20
N LYS A 58 2.26 0.87 -26.07
CA LYS A 58 0.90 0.56 -25.65
C LYS A 58 0.86 -0.60 -24.67
N GLY A 59 1.63 -1.66 -24.92
CA GLY A 59 1.67 -2.84 -24.05
C GLY A 59 2.17 -2.51 -22.65
N PHE A 60 3.18 -1.63 -22.55
CA PHE A 60 3.65 -1.15 -21.25
C PHE A 60 2.61 -0.27 -20.56
N SER A 61 1.92 0.60 -21.29
CA SER A 61 0.80 1.38 -20.72
C SER A 61 -0.29 0.48 -20.15
N ASP A 62 -0.76 -0.50 -20.91
CA ASP A 62 -1.80 -1.42 -20.47
C ASP A 62 -1.32 -2.22 -19.24
N TRP A 63 -0.05 -2.62 -19.21
CA TRP A 63 0.54 -3.30 -18.06
C TRP A 63 0.59 -2.42 -16.81
N LEU A 64 1.01 -1.15 -16.93
CA LEU A 64 1.00 -0.19 -15.83
C LEU A 64 -0.41 -0.03 -15.26
N ASP A 65 -1.40 0.17 -16.14
CA ASP A 65 -2.79 0.41 -15.75
C ASP A 65 -3.39 -0.80 -15.00
N GLN A 66 -2.92 -2.01 -15.29
CA GLN A 66 -3.43 -3.25 -14.70
C GLN A 66 -2.67 -3.73 -13.46
N ASN A 67 -1.36 -3.48 -13.38
CA ASN A 67 -0.48 -4.13 -12.41
C ASN A 67 0.19 -3.15 -11.44
N VAL A 68 0.03 -1.84 -11.61
CA VAL A 68 0.72 -0.84 -10.78
C VAL A 68 -0.27 0.08 -10.08
N VAL A 69 -0.09 0.24 -8.77
CA VAL A 69 -0.86 1.20 -7.97
C VAL A 69 0.09 2.20 -7.31
N THR A 70 -0.21 3.50 -7.42
CA THR A 70 0.61 4.53 -6.78
C THR A 70 0.56 4.39 -5.26
N HIS A 71 1.72 4.45 -4.62
CA HIS A 71 1.82 4.39 -3.17
C HIS A 71 1.36 5.73 -2.56
N ARG A 72 1.06 5.73 -1.24
CA ARG A 72 0.78 6.98 -0.52
C ARG A 72 1.95 7.97 -0.59
N HIS A 73 3.18 7.46 -0.61
CA HIS A 73 4.36 8.26 -0.90
C HIS A 73 4.46 8.47 -2.42
N PRO A 74 4.49 9.72 -2.92
CA PRO A 74 4.36 10.02 -4.35
C PRO A 74 5.48 9.42 -5.22
N ASP A 75 6.64 9.21 -4.62
CA ASP A 75 7.83 8.66 -5.29
C ASP A 75 7.81 7.13 -5.45
N TYR A 76 6.78 6.44 -4.96
CA TYR A 76 6.73 4.97 -4.92
C TYR A 76 5.41 4.44 -5.50
N ALA A 77 5.43 3.18 -5.93
CA ALA A 77 4.28 2.43 -6.37
C ALA A 77 4.40 0.96 -5.93
N ALA A 78 3.28 0.27 -5.80
CA ALA A 78 3.25 -1.18 -5.63
C ALA A 78 2.99 -1.85 -6.98
N VAL A 79 3.67 -2.97 -7.22
CA VAL A 79 3.49 -3.78 -8.43
C VAL A 79 2.89 -5.12 -8.03
N THR A 80 1.75 -5.47 -8.63
CA THR A 80 1.11 -6.78 -8.48
C THR A 80 1.60 -7.71 -9.57
N ILE A 81 2.18 -8.85 -9.19
CA ILE A 81 2.68 -9.87 -10.13
C ILE A 81 1.80 -11.11 -9.98
N SER A 82 1.15 -11.51 -11.08
CA SER A 82 0.45 -12.79 -11.13
C SER A 82 1.44 -13.93 -11.27
N LEU A 83 1.49 -14.85 -10.29
CA LEU A 83 2.31 -16.07 -10.36
C LEU A 83 1.66 -17.18 -11.17
N LYS A 84 0.37 -17.02 -11.50
CA LYS A 84 -0.39 -17.97 -12.31
C LYS A 84 0.08 -17.93 -13.78
N GLY A 85 0.56 -19.07 -14.29
CA GLY A 85 0.67 -19.32 -15.72
C GLY A 85 -0.71 -19.48 -16.38
N ILE A 86 -0.79 -19.21 -17.69
CA ILE A 86 -2.02 -19.41 -18.45
C ILE A 86 -2.41 -20.90 -18.40
N GLY A 87 -3.56 -21.20 -17.79
CA GLY A 87 -4.09 -22.57 -17.66
C GLY A 87 -3.66 -23.32 -16.39
N GLU A 88 -2.89 -22.69 -15.50
CA GLU A 88 -2.44 -23.29 -14.25
C GLU A 88 -3.41 -23.04 -13.08
N VAL A 89 -3.25 -23.84 -12.03
CA VAL A 89 -4.02 -23.67 -10.78
C VAL A 89 -3.57 -22.35 -10.12
N PRO A 90 -4.50 -21.47 -9.74
CA PRO A 90 -4.15 -20.24 -9.05
C PRO A 90 -3.56 -20.52 -7.65
N GLY A 91 -2.58 -19.72 -7.24
CA GLY A 91 -2.07 -19.70 -5.86
C GLY A 91 -0.80 -20.52 -5.61
N ASP A 92 -0.37 -21.36 -6.55
CA ASP A 92 0.89 -22.08 -6.42
C ASP A 92 2.04 -21.29 -7.08
N ALA A 93 3.13 -21.11 -6.32
CA ALA A 93 4.40 -20.62 -6.83
C ALA A 93 5.42 -21.76 -6.78
N SER A 94 6.17 -21.97 -7.87
CA SER A 94 7.32 -22.87 -7.84
C SER A 94 8.47 -22.27 -7.02
N ASP A 95 9.42 -23.11 -6.59
CA ASP A 95 10.64 -22.64 -5.92
C ASP A 95 11.37 -21.57 -6.74
N SER A 96 11.52 -21.80 -8.05
CA SER A 96 12.16 -20.86 -8.96
C SER A 96 11.41 -19.52 -9.08
N GLN A 97 10.07 -19.54 -9.00
CA GLN A 97 9.27 -18.31 -9.02
C GLN A 97 9.42 -17.56 -7.70
N MET A 98 9.45 -18.27 -6.57
CA MET A 98 9.68 -17.65 -5.26
C MET A 98 11.05 -16.97 -5.20
N GLU A 99 12.10 -17.64 -5.68
CA GLU A 99 13.46 -17.08 -5.76
C GLU A 99 13.49 -15.82 -6.63
N ALA A 100 12.87 -15.87 -7.81
CA ALA A 100 12.82 -14.73 -8.72
C ALA A 100 12.07 -13.53 -8.15
N VAL A 101 10.97 -13.76 -7.44
CA VAL A 101 10.19 -12.69 -6.79
C VAL A 101 10.95 -12.12 -5.59
N ALA A 102 11.67 -12.95 -4.82
CA ALA A 102 12.54 -12.49 -3.74
C ALA A 102 13.67 -11.59 -4.26
N ASP A 103 14.34 -11.98 -5.35
CA ASP A 103 15.37 -11.18 -6.02
C ASP A 103 14.85 -9.81 -6.47
N ILE A 104 13.62 -9.75 -6.96
CA ILE A 104 12.97 -8.49 -7.37
C ILE A 104 12.69 -7.64 -6.12
N ALA A 105 12.19 -8.25 -5.05
CA ALA A 105 11.83 -7.55 -3.83
C ALA A 105 13.05 -6.95 -3.12
N GLU A 106 14.15 -7.68 -3.03
CA GLU A 106 15.42 -7.20 -2.48
C GLU A 106 15.91 -5.96 -3.25
N ARG A 107 15.85 -5.99 -4.59
CA ARG A 107 16.39 -4.92 -5.42
C ARG A 107 15.48 -3.69 -5.52
N TYR A 108 14.17 -3.88 -5.55
CA TYR A 108 13.23 -2.83 -5.92
C TYR A 108 12.09 -2.60 -4.92
N ALA A 109 11.84 -3.51 -3.99
CA ALA A 109 10.71 -3.44 -3.06
C ALA A 109 11.10 -3.44 -1.58
N LEU A 110 12.36 -3.10 -1.25
CA LEU A 110 12.82 -2.97 0.14
C LEU A 110 12.63 -4.27 0.95
N ASP A 111 12.88 -5.41 0.31
CA ASP A 111 12.67 -6.75 0.89
C ASP A 111 11.21 -7.04 1.31
N GLU A 112 10.24 -6.28 0.77
CA GLU A 112 8.82 -6.44 1.11
C GLU A 112 8.04 -7.19 0.02
N LEU A 113 7.28 -8.21 0.45
CA LEU A 113 6.33 -8.95 -0.37
C LEU A 113 5.02 -9.13 0.39
N ARG A 114 3.91 -9.08 -0.33
CA ARG A 114 2.57 -9.35 0.19
C ARG A 114 1.83 -10.28 -0.74
N ASP A 115 1.22 -11.30 -0.16
CA ASP A 115 0.34 -12.21 -0.88
C ASP A 115 -1.13 -11.78 -0.72
N SER A 116 -1.93 -12.01 -1.76
CA SER A 116 -3.34 -11.67 -1.82
C SER A 116 -4.13 -12.81 -2.44
N HIS A 117 -5.27 -13.16 -1.82
CA HIS A 117 -6.16 -14.25 -2.25
C HIS A 117 -7.28 -13.75 -3.17
#